data_AF-A0AAU6DKH2-F1
#
_entry.id   AF-A0AAU6DKH2-F1
#
_cell.length_a   1.000
_cell.length_b   1.000
_cell.length_c   1.000
_cell.angle_alpha   90.00
_cell.angle_beta   90.00
_cell.angle_gamma   90.00
#
_symmetry.space_group_name_H-M   'P 1'
#
loop_
_entity.id
_entity.type
_entity.pdbx_description
1 polymer ?
#
loop_
_entity_poly.entity_id
_entity_poly.type
_entity_poly.pdbx_seq_one_letter_code
_entity_poly.pdbx_strand_id
1 'polypeptide(L)' 'MADPYSPPRGQCRQCWAHAYDRSIHAAQDQRTDCAECVSHMGGRHPNHLIVK' A
#
# COMPACT_ATOMS: atom_id res chain seq x y z
N MET A 1 -8.62 3.42 -14.77
CA MET A 1 -7.84 3.69 -13.54
C MET A 1 -8.10 2.51 -12.62
N ALA A 2 -7.08 1.84 -12.10
CA ALA A 2 -7.29 0.82 -11.08
C ALA A 2 -7.92 1.47 -9.86
N ASP A 3 -9.02 0.92 -9.35
CA ASP A 3 -9.62 1.40 -8.10
C ASP A 3 -8.63 1.10 -6.95
N PRO A 4 -8.17 2.12 -6.18
CA PRO A 4 -7.18 1.92 -5.11
C PRO A 4 -7.69 1.02 -3.98
N TYR A 5 -9.01 0.80 -3.91
CA TYR A 5 -9.69 0.04 -2.88
C TYR A 5 -10.12 -1.37 -3.35
N SER A 6 -9.92 -1.69 -4.63
CA SER A 6 -10.25 -2.98 -5.24
C SER A 6 -9.01 -3.67 -5.84
N PRO A 7 -8.04 -4.09 -5.01
CA PRO A 7 -6.90 -4.88 -5.45
C PRO A 7 -7.33 -6.27 -5.98
N PRO A 8 -6.59 -6.82 -6.97
CA PRO A 8 -6.82 -8.17 -7.44
C PRO A 8 -6.44 -9.23 -6.39
N ARG A 9 -6.97 -10.45 -6.55
CA ARG A 9 -6.65 -11.60 -5.69
C ARG A 9 -5.13 -11.84 -5.66
N GLY A 10 -4.60 -12.14 -4.49
CA GLY A 10 -3.17 -12.31 -4.24
C GLY A 10 -2.41 -11.01 -3.93
N GLN A 11 -3.04 -9.83 -4.09
CA GLN A 11 -2.41 -8.55 -3.73
C GLN A 11 -2.81 -8.06 -2.34
N CYS A 12 -1.88 -7.38 -1.68
CA CYS A 12 -2.12 -6.67 -0.42
C CYS A 12 -2.89 -5.37 -0.66
N ARG A 13 -3.97 -5.16 0.11
CA ARG A 13 -4.82 -3.97 0.04
C ARG A 13 -4.08 -2.67 0.28
N GLN A 14 -3.23 -2.60 1.30
CA GLN A 14 -2.47 -1.39 1.59
C GLN A 14 -1.38 -1.11 0.55
N CYS A 15 -0.65 -2.14 0.11
CA CYS A 15 0.37 -1.94 -0.92
C CYS A 15 -0.25 -1.42 -2.22
N TRP A 16 -1.43 -1.94 -2.57
CA TRP A 16 -2.19 -1.47 -3.72
C TRP A 16 -2.67 -0.03 -3.54
N ALA A 17 -3.25 0.30 -2.39
CA ALA A 17 -3.68 1.66 -2.09
C ALA A 17 -2.51 2.65 -2.20
N HIS A 18 -1.34 2.36 -1.61
CA HIS A 18 -0.14 3.20 -1.74
C HIS A 18 0.39 3.33 -3.18
N ALA A 19 0.20 2.32 -4.02
CA ALA A 19 0.63 2.38 -5.42
C ALA A 19 -0.23 3.34 -6.26
N TYR A 20 -1.50 3.54 -5.91
CA TYR A 20 -2.47 4.27 -6.74
C TYR A 20 -3.06 5.53 -6.09
N ASP A 21 -3.12 5.62 -4.77
CA ASP A 21 -3.62 6.78 -4.04
C ASP A 21 -2.48 7.60 -3.42
N ARG A 22 -2.12 8.67 -4.15
CA ARG A 22 -1.08 9.62 -3.72
C ARG A 22 -1.52 10.49 -2.54
N SER A 23 -2.83 10.57 -2.26
CA SER A 23 -3.37 11.33 -1.13
C SER A 23 -2.86 10.81 0.22
N ILE A 24 -2.49 9.52 0.28
CA ILE A 24 -2.01 8.89 1.51
C ILE A 24 -0.70 9.54 2.00
N HIS A 25 0.07 10.15 1.10
CA HIS A 25 1.30 10.88 1.45
C HIS A 25 1.12 12.40 1.48
N ALA A 26 -0.13 12.90 1.42
CA ALA A 26 -0.39 14.34 1.37
C ALA A 26 0.17 15.10 2.59
N ALA A 27 0.18 14.47 3.77
CA ALA A 27 0.70 15.03 5.01
C ALA A 27 2.14 14.55 5.34
N GLN A 28 2.73 13.72 4.49
CA GLN A 28 4.06 13.16 4.73
C GLN A 28 5.14 14.08 4.13
N ASP A 29 6.24 14.26 4.86
CA ASP A 29 7.41 14.95 4.33
C ASP A 29 8.06 14.17 3.17
N GLN A 30 8.59 14.89 2.18
CA GLN A 30 9.16 14.30 0.97
C GLN A 30 10.49 13.57 1.19
N ARG A 31 11.16 13.79 2.33
CA ARG A 31 12.50 13.25 2.63
C ARG A 31 12.43 12.02 3.53
N THR A 32 11.26 11.71 4.05
CA THR A 32 11.05 10.60 4.99
C THR A 32 10.36 9.45 4.29
N ASP A 33 10.94 8.24 4.36
CA ASP A 33 10.29 7.03 3.88
C ASP A 33 9.02 6.72 4.65
N CYS A 34 7.98 6.27 3.94
CA CYS A 34 6.72 5.90 4.57
C CYS A 34 6.91 4.61 5.39
N ALA A 35 6.66 4.69 6.70
CA ALA A 35 6.85 3.58 7.62
C ALA A 35 6.04 2.34 7.23
N GLU A 36 4.81 2.52 6.72
CA GLU A 36 3.97 1.42 6.24
C GLU A 36 4.53 0.79 4.97
N CYS A 37 5.02 1.58 4.00
CA CYS A 37 5.68 1.07 2.80
C CYS A 37 6.93 0.25 3.16
N VAL A 38 7.78 0.78 4.05
CA VAL A 38 8.99 0.09 4.51
C VAL A 38 8.65 -1.20 5.26
N SER A 39 7.62 -1.18 6.09
CA SER A 39 7.16 -2.36 6.83
C SER A 39 6.66 -3.48 5.91
N HIS A 40 6.11 -3.12 4.75
CA HIS A 40 5.60 -4.08 3.76
C HIS A 40 6.60 -4.43 2.65
N MET A 41 7.74 -3.75 2.59
CA MET A 41 8.78 -3.96 1.58
C MET A 41 9.26 -5.42 1.59
N GLY A 42 9.42 -6.00 0.40
CA GLY A 42 9.83 -7.40 0.23
C GLY A 42 8.73 -8.43 0.59
N GLY A 43 7.46 -8.03 0.57
CA GLY A 43 6.32 -8.95 0.80
C GLY A 43 6.05 -9.23 2.29
N ARG A 44 6.54 -8.39 3.19
CA ARG A 44 6.38 -8.53 4.66
C ARG A 44 5.00 -8.12 5.18
N HIS A 45 4.04 -7.83 4.29
CA HIS A 45 2.69 -7.48 4.69
C HIS A 45 1.97 -8.67 5.35
N PRO A 46 1.11 -8.42 6.35
CA PRO A 46 0.39 -9.50 7.02
C PRO A 46 -0.66 -10.14 6.09
N ASN A 47 -0.82 -11.47 6.20
CA ASN A 47 -1.68 -12.27 5.32
C ASN A 47 -3.16 -11.86 5.31
N HIS A 48 -3.66 -11.23 6.38
CA HIS A 48 -5.05 -10.77 6.45
C HIS A 48 -5.34 -9.57 5.54
N LEU A 49 -4.30 -8.87 5.05
CA LEU A 49 -4.44 -7.78 4.08
C LEU A 49 -4.41 -8.27 2.63
N ILE A 50 -4.05 -9.52 2.38
CA ILE A 50 -4.05 -10.12 1.05
C ILE A 50 -5.49 -10.44 0.65
N VAL A 51 -5.91 -9.98 -0.52
CA VAL A 51 -7.21 -10.39 -1.08
C VAL A 51 -7.16 -11.87 -1.46
N LYS A 52 -8.01 -12.65 -0.83
CA LYS A 52 -8.25 -14.06 -1.17
C LYS A 52 -9.15 -14.15 -2.37
#